data_AF-A0A2G9Y097-F1
#
_entry.id   AF-A0A2G9Y097-F1
#
_cell.length_a   1.000
_cell.length_b   1.000
_cell.length_c   1.000
_cell.angle_alpha   90.00
_cell.angle_beta   90.00
_cell.angle_gamma   90.00
#
_symmetry.space_group_name_H-M   'P 1'
#
loop_
_entity.id
_entity.type
_entity.pdbx_description
1 polymer ?
#
loop_
_entity_poly.entity_id
_entity_poly.type
_entity_poly.pdbx_seq_one_letter_code
_entity_poly.pdbx_strand_id
1 'polypeptide(L)' 'QKCTIRIYTVRGNLVKTIEHESRMKDGAESWNLVSKDGMDIAYGLYIYHIDAPDIGEKIGKFAVIK' A
#
# COMPACT_ATOMS: atom_id res chain seq x y z
N GLN A 1 -13.05 7.23 -7.89
CA GLN A 1 -11.67 7.66 -7.67
C GLN A 1 -10.79 6.43 -7.78
N LYS A 2 -9.75 6.54 -8.59
CA LYS A 2 -8.82 5.45 -8.87
C LYS A 2 -7.45 5.86 -8.34
N CYS A 3 -6.80 4.98 -7.59
CA CYS A 3 -5.41 5.13 -7.21
C CYS A 3 -4.74 3.76 -7.06
N THR A 4 -3.42 3.77 -7.20
CA THR A 4 -2.59 2.60 -7.01
C THR A 4 -1.80 2.78 -5.71
N ILE A 5 -1.93 1.81 -4.79
CA ILE A 5 -1.20 1.78 -3.52
C ILE A 5 -0.09 0.74 -3.64
N ARG A 6 1.17 1.20 -3.55
CA ARG A 6 2.36 0.34 -3.59
C ARG A 6 3.00 0.29 -2.22
N ILE A 7 3.22 -0.91 -1.71
CA ILE A 7 3.82 -1.14 -0.40
C ILE A 7 5.22 -1.69 -0.60
N TYR A 8 6.18 -1.08 0.09
CA TYR A 8 7.60 -1.42 0.00
C TYR A 8 8.19 -1.69 1.37
N THR A 9 9.22 -2.52 1.40
CA THR A 9 10.16 -2.55 2.53
C THR A 9 10.98 -1.27 2.56
N VAL A 10 11.59 -0.94 3.71
CA VAL A 10 12.55 0.19 3.81
C VAL A 10 13.76 0.07 2.86
N ARG A 11 14.05 -1.13 2.34
CA ARG A 11 15.12 -1.37 1.35
C ARG A 11 14.66 -1.12 -0.09
N GLY A 12 13.40 -0.74 -0.31
CA GLY A 12 12.83 -0.47 -1.64
C GLY A 12 12.24 -1.70 -2.34
N ASN A 13 12.26 -2.89 -1.74
CA ASN A 13 11.63 -4.06 -2.34
C ASN A 13 10.10 -3.93 -2.33
N LEU A 14 9.47 -4.15 -3.49
CA LEU A 14 8.01 -4.15 -3.64
C LEU A 14 7.40 -5.38 -2.96
N VAL A 15 6.50 -5.12 -2.02
CA VAL A 15 5.80 -6.13 -1.22
C VAL A 15 4.43 -6.43 -1.80
N LYS A 16 3.66 -5.38 -2.14
CA LYS A 16 2.30 -5.50 -2.66
C LYS A 16 1.94 -4.28 -3.50
N THR A 17 1.14 -4.51 -4.54
CA THR A 17 0.41 -3.46 -5.27
C THR A 17 -1.07 -3.72 -5.05
N ILE A 18 -1.82 -2.67 -4.70
CA ILE A 18 -3.26 -2.70 -4.51
C ILE A 18 -3.86 -1.64 -5.44
N GLU A 19 -4.76 -2.06 -6.32
CA GLU A 19 -5.53 -1.15 -7.17
C GLU A 19 -6.81 -0.80 -6.43
N HIS A 20 -6.98 0.47 -6.06
CA HIS A 20 -8.16 0.97 -5.39
C HIS A 20 -9.03 1.73 -6.38
N GLU A 21 -10.28 1.28 -6.54
CA GLU A 21 -11.29 1.94 -7.35
C GLU A 21 -12.61 2.02 -6.59
N SER A 22 -12.99 3.24 -6.18
CA SER A 22 -14.26 3.48 -5.49
C SER A 22 -15.14 4.47 -6.24
N ARG A 23 -16.45 4.18 -6.31
CA ARG A 23 -17.45 5.11 -6.88
C ARG A 23 -17.81 6.24 -5.93
N MET A 24 -17.58 6.06 -4.63
CA MET A 24 -17.84 7.06 -3.60
C MET A 24 -16.52 7.69 -3.12
N LYS A 25 -16.58 8.74 -2.30
CA LYS A 25 -15.39 9.31 -1.62
C LYS A 25 -14.93 8.40 -0.47
N ASP A 26 -14.78 7.12 -0.75
CA ASP A 26 -14.15 6.17 0.15
C ASP A 26 -12.66 6.13 -0.18
N GLY A 27 -11.83 6.42 0.81
CA GLY A 27 -10.37 6.37 0.70
C GLY A 27 -9.76 5.25 1.54
N ALA A 28 -10.59 4.39 2.12
CA ALA A 28 -10.15 3.23 2.87
C ALA A 28 -9.90 2.04 1.94
N GLU A 29 -8.79 1.35 2.15
CA GLU A 29 -8.48 0.09 1.48
C GLU A 29 -7.93 -0.89 2.51
N SER A 30 -8.40 -2.13 2.46
CA SER A 30 -8.01 -3.15 3.43
C SER A 30 -6.93 -4.05 2.86
N TRP A 31 -5.95 -4.39 3.68
CA TRP A 31 -4.90 -5.33 3.30
C TRP A 31 -4.71 -6.38 4.39
N ASN A 32 -4.71 -7.63 3.98
CA ASN A 32 -4.53 -8.80 4.85
C ASN A 32 -3.08 -9.06 5.27
N LEU A 33 -2.16 -8.11 5.02
CA LEU A 33 -0.72 -8.23 5.33
C LEU A 33 -0.01 -9.39 4.60
N VAL A 34 -0.57 -9.83 3.47
CA VAL A 34 0.04 -10.85 2.59
C VAL A 34 0.73 -10.18 1.41
N SER A 35 1.99 -10.54 1.19
CA SER A 35 2.80 -10.07 0.05
C SER A 35 2.24 -10.52 -1.30
N LYS A 36 2.81 -10.01 -2.39
CA LYS A 36 2.48 -10.45 -3.76
C LYS A 36 2.72 -11.95 -4.00
N ASP A 37 3.64 -12.55 -3.24
CA ASP A 37 4.03 -13.95 -3.38
C ASP A 37 3.20 -14.89 -2.48
N GLY A 38 2.16 -14.37 -1.81
CA GLY A 38 1.26 -15.17 -0.97
C GLY A 38 1.79 -15.48 0.42
N MET A 39 2.93 -14.93 0.81
CA MET A 39 3.51 -15.08 2.16
C MET A 39 3.13 -13.90 3.06
N ASP A 40 2.94 -14.19 4.35
CA ASP A 40 2.82 -13.16 5.39
C ASP A 40 4.06 -12.27 5.42
N ILE A 41 3.86 -10.98 5.61
CA ILE A 41 4.96 -10.03 5.79
C ILE A 41 5.54 -10.13 7.21
N ALA A 42 6.83 -9.83 7.35
CA ALA A 42 7.47 -9.74 8.64
C ALA A 42 7.01 -8.48 9.43
N TYR A 43 7.20 -8.52 10.75
CA TYR A 43 7.10 -7.32 11.57
C TYR A 43 8.22 -6.33 11.18
N GLY A 44 7.91 -5.03 11.19
CA GLY A 44 8.89 -4.01 10.82
C GLY A 44 8.28 -2.77 10.21
N LEU A 45 9.15 -1.91 9.67
CA LEU A 45 8.77 -0.67 9.01
C LEU A 45 8.60 -0.89 7.51
N TYR A 46 7.53 -0.30 6.98
CA TYR A 46 7.17 -0.33 5.57
C TYR A 46 6.88 1.08 5.08
N ILE A 47 6.95 1.25 3.76
CA ILE A 47 6.65 2.49 3.06
C ILE A 47 5.44 2.22 2.18
N TYR A 48 4.45 3.11 2.20
CA TYR A 48 3.40 3.12 1.19
C TYR A 48 3.60 4.31 0.24
N HIS A 49 3.31 4.09 -1.03
CA HIS A 49 3.22 5.09 -2.08
C HIS A 49 1.85 5.00 -2.71
N ILE A 50 1.07 6.07 -2.60
CA ILE A 50 -0.24 6.22 -3.23
C ILE A 50 -0.05 7.11 -4.44
N ASP A 51 -0.51 6.63 -5.57
CA ASP A 51 -0.45 7.29 -6.86
C ASP A 51 -1.88 7.42 -7.39
N ALA A 52 -2.40 8.64 -7.37
CA ALA A 52 -3.75 8.96 -7.83
C ALA A 52 -3.65 9.82 -9.10
N PRO A 53 -3.95 9.26 -10.28
CA PRO A 53 -3.95 10.02 -11.52
C PRO A 53 -4.77 11.30 -11.41
N ASP A 54 -4.27 12.40 -11.96
CA ASP A 54 -4.90 13.73 -11.96
C ASP A 54 -5.07 14.42 -10.59
N ILE A 55 -4.66 13.76 -9.49
CA ILE A 55 -4.72 14.31 -8.12
C ILE A 55 -3.31 14.50 -7.56
N GLY A 56 -2.44 13.50 -7.76
CA GLY A 56 -1.05 13.52 -7.32
C GLY A 56 -0.65 12.28 -6.52
N GLU A 57 0.49 12.41 -5.83
CA GLU A 57 1.12 11.30 -5.12
C GLU A 57 1.27 11.58 -3.62
N LYS A 58 1.24 10.50 -2.83
CA LYS A 58 1.50 10.56 -1.39
C LYS A 58 2.39 9.41 -0.95
N ILE A 59 3.45 9.74 -0.20
CA ILE A 59 4.35 8.76 0.41
C ILE A 59 4.24 8.86 1.92
N GLY A 60 4.22 7.70 2.58
CA GLY A 60 4.25 7.61 4.04
C GLY A 60 4.88 6.31 4.52
N LYS A 61 5.03 6.19 5.84
CA LYS A 61 5.62 5.02 6.49
C LYS A 61 4.66 4.48 7.55
N PHE A 62 4.71 3.17 7.78
CA PHE A 62 3.91 2.50 8.79
C PHE A 62 4.65 1.30 9.37
N ALA A 63 4.39 0.98 10.64
CA ALA A 63 4.98 -0.15 11.32
C ALA A 63 3.96 -1.29 11.45
N VAL A 64 4.44 -2.52 11.28
CA VAL A 64 3.70 -3.75 11.56
C VAL A 64 4.28 -4.34 12.85
N ILE A 65 3.45 -4.45 13.89
CA ILE A 65 3.83 -4.86 15.24
C ILE A 65 2.98 -6.08 15.63
N LYS A 66 3.54 -6.98 16.46
CA LYS A 66 2.83 -8.12 17.07
C LYS A 66 2.31 -7.77 18.45
#